data_AF-A0A7S1RHI5-F1
#
_entry.id   AF-A0A7S1RHI5-F1
#
_cell.length_a   1.000
_cell.length_b   1.000
_cell.length_c   1.000
_cell.angle_alpha   90.00
_cell.angle_beta   90.00
_cell.angle_gamma   90.00
#
_symmetry.space_group_name_H-M   'P 1'
#
loop_
_entity.id
_entity.type
_entity.pdbx_description
1 polymer ?
#
loop_
_entity_poly.entity_id
_entity_poly.type
_entity_poly.pdbx_seq_one_letter_code
_entity_poly.pdbx_strand_id
1 'polypeptide(L)'
;AAATGSRKRLTMPPRCRGRWPWLAAGLLLLADWLPLSPQRAAAGARRAPPWIRLRSLDKKDFSLRWHWRKHCSQEGQPLHEGRLLSPDFVEGFLEAFLHPSYTRVEMAGEQEAGQLLQTFNDDLGAKWYWHWYCHNVSEGIVSPRKQPSAFVSWFLGVLLDGSLPPVDLSP
;
A
#
# COMPACT_ATOMS: atom_id res chain seq x y z
N ALA A 1 -32.90 10.47 29.47
CA ALA A 1 -32.44 9.13 29.87
C ALA A 1 -30.97 8.98 29.49
N ALA A 2 -30.07 9.05 30.47
CA ALA A 2 -28.62 9.00 30.25
C ALA A 2 -28.15 7.53 30.29
N ALA A 3 -27.55 7.05 29.20
CA ALA A 3 -27.00 5.70 29.11
C ALA A 3 -25.49 5.72 29.35
N THR A 4 -25.09 5.31 30.55
CA THR A 4 -23.69 5.20 30.97
C THR A 4 -23.11 3.89 30.46
N GLY A 5 -22.30 3.95 29.40
CA GLY A 5 -21.64 2.79 28.79
C GLY A 5 -20.43 2.31 29.61
N SER A 6 -20.53 1.10 30.14
CA SER A 6 -19.54 0.45 31.00
C SER A 6 -18.34 -0.07 30.19
N ARG A 7 -17.14 0.48 30.44
CA ARG A 7 -15.86 0.04 29.84
C ARG A 7 -15.38 -1.25 30.51
N LYS A 8 -15.38 -2.37 29.77
CA LYS A 8 -14.71 -3.61 30.17
C LYS A 8 -13.19 -3.43 30.05
N ARG A 9 -12.47 -3.55 31.17
CA ARG A 9 -11.00 -3.62 31.20
C ARG A 9 -10.56 -5.03 30.77
N LEU A 10 -9.69 -5.09 29.76
CA LEU A 10 -9.00 -6.32 29.37
C LEU A 10 -7.80 -6.51 30.31
N THR A 11 -7.85 -7.56 31.11
CA THR A 11 -6.74 -8.07 31.92
C THR A 11 -5.77 -8.85 31.01
N MET A 12 -4.50 -8.44 30.99
CA MET A 12 -3.43 -9.17 30.32
C MET A 12 -2.98 -10.39 31.16
N PRO A 13 -2.71 -11.54 30.54
CA PRO A 13 -2.12 -12.68 31.23
C PRO A 13 -0.61 -12.47 31.52
N PRO A 14 -0.09 -13.10 32.58
CA PRO A 14 1.30 -12.95 33.01
C PRO A 14 2.30 -13.64 32.06
N ARG A 15 3.46 -13.01 31.90
CA ARG A 15 4.60 -13.51 31.12
C ARG A 15 5.28 -14.69 31.85
N CYS A 16 5.28 -15.87 31.24
CA CYS A 16 6.10 -17.00 31.67
C CYS A 16 7.60 -16.71 31.40
N ARG A 17 8.38 -16.52 32.47
CA ARG A 17 9.85 -16.56 32.43
C ARG A 17 10.30 -18.02 32.47
N GLY A 18 10.48 -18.63 31.30
CA GLY A 18 11.12 -19.94 31.16
C GLY A 18 12.63 -19.83 31.25
N ARG A 19 13.19 -20.27 32.38
CA ARG A 19 14.61 -20.56 32.61
C ARG A 19 14.98 -21.78 31.77
N TRP A 20 15.99 -21.68 30.90
CA TRP A 20 16.61 -22.83 30.22
C TRP A 20 18.01 -23.04 30.78
N PRO A 21 18.28 -24.14 31.50
CA PRO A 21 19.62 -24.56 31.85
C PRO A 21 19.97 -25.83 31.06
N TRP A 22 20.88 -25.76 30.09
CA TRP A 22 21.62 -26.94 29.66
C TRP A 22 23.08 -26.59 29.40
N LEU A 23 23.90 -27.26 30.22
CA LEU A 23 25.34 -27.47 30.16
C LEU A 23 25.74 -27.88 28.73
N ALA A 24 26.78 -27.30 28.13
CA ALA A 24 28.18 -27.67 28.26
C ALA A 24 28.52 -29.12 27.86
N ALA A 25 29.61 -29.21 27.08
CA ALA A 25 30.43 -30.39 26.77
C ALA A 25 29.99 -31.29 25.60
N GLY A 26 30.78 -31.22 24.52
CA GLY A 26 30.72 -32.12 23.37
C GLY A 26 31.72 -31.74 22.28
N LEU A 27 32.97 -31.50 22.68
CA LEU A 27 34.11 -31.31 21.78
C LEU A 27 34.55 -32.68 21.23
N LEU A 28 35.01 -32.69 19.97
CA LEU A 28 35.79 -33.75 19.27
C LEU A 28 35.02 -34.74 18.40
N LEU A 29 34.70 -34.31 17.17
CA LEU A 29 34.93 -35.11 15.95
C LEU A 29 35.44 -34.18 14.84
N LEU A 30 36.76 -34.01 14.81
CA LEU A 30 37.53 -33.44 13.70
C LEU A 30 37.84 -34.57 12.72
N ALA A 31 37.21 -34.57 11.54
CA ALA A 31 37.77 -35.09 10.27
C ALA A 31 36.67 -35.17 9.20
N ASP A 32 36.31 -34.02 8.61
CA ASP A 32 36.15 -33.87 7.15
C ASP A 32 35.84 -32.40 6.81
N TRP A 33 36.83 -31.52 7.00
CA TRP A 33 36.71 -30.10 6.66
C TRP A 33 37.35 -29.87 5.29
N LEU A 34 36.72 -30.40 4.24
CA LEU A 34 36.94 -29.93 2.87
C LEU A 34 36.64 -28.42 2.82
N PRO A 35 37.49 -27.59 2.19
CA PRO A 35 37.19 -26.19 1.96
C PRO A 35 35.97 -26.11 1.03
N LEU A 36 34.79 -26.01 1.62
CA LEU A 36 33.56 -25.59 0.96
C LEU A 36 33.88 -24.30 0.21
N SER A 37 33.83 -24.39 -1.12
CA SER A 37 34.12 -23.29 -2.04
C SER A 37 33.51 -21.96 -1.55
N PRO A 38 34.27 -20.85 -1.55
CA PRO A 38 33.77 -19.52 -1.18
C PRO A 38 32.58 -19.05 -2.05
N GLN A 39 32.28 -19.74 -3.15
CA GLN A 39 31.12 -19.48 -3.99
C GLN A 39 29.76 -19.78 -3.32
N ARG A 40 29.69 -20.60 -2.25
CA ARG A 40 28.42 -20.83 -1.52
C ARG A 40 28.10 -19.82 -0.43
N ALA A 41 29.07 -19.02 0.01
CA ALA A 41 28.84 -17.95 0.99
C ALA A 41 28.22 -16.68 0.35
N ALA A 42 28.39 -16.50 -0.96
CA ALA A 42 27.78 -15.39 -1.70
C ALA A 42 26.31 -15.63 -2.12
N ALA A 43 25.81 -16.86 -2.02
CA ALA A 43 24.45 -17.25 -2.41
C ALA A 43 23.37 -16.97 -1.33
N GLY A 44 23.75 -16.41 -0.18
CA GLY A 44 22.94 -16.45 1.04
C GLY A 44 22.21 -15.17 1.43
N ALA A 45 22.49 -14.02 0.81
CA ALA A 45 21.71 -12.82 1.06
C ALA A 45 20.35 -12.97 0.36
N ARG A 46 19.41 -13.67 1.01
CA ARG A 46 18.03 -13.81 0.52
C ARG A 46 17.49 -12.40 0.29
N ARG A 47 17.44 -11.98 -0.98
CA ARG A 47 16.77 -10.74 -1.35
C ARG A 47 15.34 -10.84 -0.83
N ALA A 48 14.87 -9.78 -0.19
CA ALA A 48 13.49 -9.74 0.28
C ALA A 48 12.55 -10.02 -0.91
N PRO A 49 11.49 -10.84 -0.70
CA PRO A 49 10.49 -11.08 -1.72
C PRO A 49 10.04 -9.78 -2.41
N PRO A 50 9.83 -9.78 -3.75
CA PRO A 50 9.42 -8.60 -4.54
C PRO A 50 8.32 -7.76 -3.88
N TRP A 51 7.25 -8.41 -3.42
CA TRP A 51 6.11 -7.73 -2.79
C TRP A 51 6.45 -6.99 -1.48
N ILE A 52 7.49 -7.42 -0.74
CA ILE A 52 7.97 -6.69 0.45
C ILE A 52 8.65 -5.38 0.04
N ARG A 53 9.43 -5.41 -1.04
CA ARG A 53 10.06 -4.21 -1.61
C ARG A 53 9.01 -3.25 -2.14
N LEU A 54 8.03 -3.75 -2.90
CA LEU A 54 6.88 -2.98 -3.37
C LEU A 54 6.19 -2.24 -2.21
N ARG A 55 5.85 -2.96 -1.12
CA ARG A 55 5.22 -2.37 0.07
C ARG A 55 6.11 -1.34 0.77
N SER A 56 7.43 -1.54 0.74
CA SER A 56 8.38 -0.61 1.35
C SER A 56 8.52 0.68 0.54
N LEU A 57 8.45 0.60 -0.79
CA LEU A 57 8.44 1.76 -1.68
C LEU A 57 7.10 2.51 -1.62
N ASP A 58 5.97 1.80 -1.55
CA ASP A 58 4.62 2.38 -1.42
C ASP A 58 4.48 3.29 -0.18
N LYS A 59 5.26 3.03 0.87
CA LYS A 59 5.32 3.89 2.06
C LYS A 59 6.12 5.18 1.85
N LYS A 60 7.07 5.17 0.91
CA LYS A 60 7.98 6.28 0.62
C LYS A 60 7.46 7.15 -0.52
N ASP A 61 6.77 6.55 -1.47
CA ASP A 61 6.30 7.18 -2.68
C ASP A 61 4.84 6.79 -2.94
N PHE A 62 3.93 7.75 -2.79
CA PHE A 62 2.50 7.53 -3.02
C PHE A 62 2.15 7.31 -4.49
N SER A 63 2.99 7.78 -5.43
CA SER A 63 2.77 7.59 -6.86
C SER A 63 2.88 6.12 -7.26
N LEU A 64 3.72 5.35 -6.56
CA LEU A 64 3.92 3.93 -6.82
C LEU A 64 2.60 3.15 -6.73
N ARG A 65 1.71 3.48 -5.80
CA ARG A 65 0.41 2.81 -5.68
C ARG A 65 -0.47 3.03 -6.89
N TRP A 66 -0.50 4.25 -7.40
CA TRP A 66 -1.27 4.63 -8.57
C TRP A 66 -0.75 3.90 -9.80
N HIS A 67 0.57 3.95 -10.02
CA HIS A 67 1.21 3.23 -11.12
C HIS A 67 1.02 1.72 -11.03
N TRP A 68 1.12 1.15 -9.83
CA TRP A 68 0.92 -0.28 -9.61
C TRP A 68 -0.49 -0.73 -9.99
N ARG A 69 -1.52 -0.01 -9.55
CA ARG A 69 -2.91 -0.36 -9.91
C ARG A 69 -3.17 -0.23 -11.40
N LYS A 70 -2.66 0.84 -12.02
CA LYS A 70 -2.77 1.05 -13.46
C LYS A 70 -2.07 -0.08 -14.23
N HIS A 71 -0.88 -0.48 -13.81
CA HIS A 71 -0.15 -1.59 -14.41
C HIS A 71 -0.91 -2.92 -14.26
N CYS A 72 -1.43 -3.25 -13.08
CA CYS A 72 -2.29 -4.44 -12.89
C CYS A 72 -3.51 -4.42 -13.82
N SER A 73 -4.19 -3.27 -13.95
CA SER A 73 -5.37 -3.11 -14.80
C SER A 73 -5.04 -3.31 -16.28
N GLN A 74 -3.94 -2.71 -16.76
CA GLN A 74 -3.46 -2.85 -18.14
C GLN A 74 -3.08 -4.29 -18.50
N GLU A 75 -2.51 -5.03 -17.54
CA GLU A 75 -2.13 -6.44 -17.70
C GLU A 75 -3.29 -7.41 -17.37
N GLY A 76 -4.50 -6.90 -17.16
CA GLY A 76 -5.70 -7.70 -16.90
C GLY A 76 -5.67 -8.48 -15.58
N GLN A 77 -4.85 -8.05 -14.60
CA GLN A 77 -4.74 -8.68 -13.30
C GLN A 77 -5.84 -8.17 -12.35
N PRO A 78 -6.81 -9.01 -11.96
CA PRO A 78 -7.91 -8.58 -11.07
C PRO A 78 -7.45 -8.37 -9.63
N LEU A 79 -6.28 -8.90 -9.26
CA LEU A 79 -5.71 -8.82 -7.92
C LEU A 79 -4.64 -7.73 -7.88
N HIS A 80 -4.83 -6.72 -7.03
CA HIS A 80 -3.82 -5.68 -6.77
C HIS A 80 -2.89 -6.04 -5.61
N GLU A 81 -3.12 -7.17 -4.94
CA GLU A 81 -2.27 -7.62 -3.84
C GLU A 81 -1.01 -8.30 -4.38
N GLY A 82 0.13 -7.62 -4.31
CA GLY A 82 1.40 -8.13 -4.86
C GLY A 82 1.85 -9.49 -4.29
N ARG A 83 1.33 -9.94 -3.14
CA ARG A 83 1.61 -11.27 -2.59
C ARG A 83 0.91 -12.42 -3.35
N LEU A 84 -0.14 -12.10 -4.10
CA LEU A 84 -0.95 -13.08 -4.86
C LEU A 84 -0.52 -13.16 -6.33
N LEU A 85 0.32 -12.23 -6.78
CA LEU A 85 0.85 -12.20 -8.14
C LEU A 85 2.18 -12.94 -8.21
N SER A 86 2.59 -13.31 -9.43
CA SER A 86 3.87 -14.00 -9.62
C SER A 86 5.04 -13.08 -9.22
N PRO A 87 6.12 -13.63 -8.63
CA PRO A 87 7.31 -12.85 -8.29
C PRO A 87 7.88 -12.08 -9.49
N ASP A 88 7.88 -12.70 -10.66
CA ASP A 88 8.42 -12.11 -11.90
C ASP A 88 7.59 -10.91 -12.37
N PHE A 89 6.25 -10.98 -12.23
CA PHE A 89 5.37 -9.85 -12.55
C PHE A 89 5.65 -8.65 -11.66
N VAL A 90 5.80 -8.89 -10.34
CA VAL A 90 6.12 -7.82 -9.39
C VAL A 90 7.52 -7.26 -9.64
N GLU A 91 8.51 -8.09 -9.99
CA GLU A 91 9.85 -7.60 -10.34
C GLU A 91 9.86 -6.78 -11.62
N GLY A 92 9.17 -7.23 -12.68
CA GLY A 92 9.10 -6.50 -13.94
C GLY A 92 8.53 -5.09 -13.72
N PHE A 93 7.48 -4.97 -12.90
CA PHE A 93 6.97 -3.67 -12.51
C PHE A 93 7.99 -2.84 -11.72
N LEU A 94 8.64 -3.43 -10.71
CA LEU A 94 9.61 -2.71 -9.89
C LEU A 94 10.81 -2.23 -10.70
N GLU A 95 11.30 -3.04 -11.64
CA GLU A 95 12.37 -2.67 -12.56
C GLU A 95 11.94 -1.51 -13.46
N ALA A 96 10.76 -1.59 -14.07
CA ALA A 96 10.21 -0.52 -14.89
C ALA A 96 10.02 0.78 -14.09
N PHE A 97 9.44 0.70 -12.89
CA PHE A 97 9.17 1.86 -12.04
C PHE A 97 10.45 2.55 -11.52
N LEU A 98 11.48 1.77 -11.20
CA LEU A 98 12.76 2.30 -10.72
C LEU A 98 13.64 2.83 -11.86
N HIS A 99 13.28 2.56 -13.12
CA HIS A 99 14.01 3.07 -14.27
C HIS A 99 13.94 4.61 -14.33
N PRO A 100 15.04 5.33 -14.59
CA PRO A 100 15.05 6.80 -14.60
C PRO A 100 14.11 7.44 -15.63
N SER A 101 13.76 6.71 -16.70
CA SER A 101 12.81 7.19 -17.71
C SER A 101 11.35 7.05 -17.31
N TYR A 102 11.06 6.45 -16.15
CA TYR A 102 9.70 6.26 -15.71
C TYR A 102 9.08 7.58 -15.26
N THR A 103 8.04 8.04 -15.96
CA THR A 103 7.39 9.32 -15.70
C THR A 103 6.73 9.30 -14.33
N ARG A 104 7.29 10.07 -13.38
CA ARG A 104 6.68 10.27 -12.07
C ARG A 104 5.48 11.19 -12.20
N VAL A 105 4.37 10.76 -11.63
CA VAL A 105 3.16 11.57 -11.56
C VAL A 105 3.21 12.45 -10.32
N GLU A 106 2.94 13.74 -10.51
CA GLU A 106 2.77 14.67 -9.40
C GLU A 106 1.49 14.31 -8.64
N MET A 107 1.66 14.01 -7.35
CA MET A 107 0.56 13.64 -6.47
C MET A 107 -0.13 14.90 -5.94
N ALA A 108 -1.42 14.80 -5.64
CA ALA A 108 -2.19 15.91 -5.13
C ALA A 108 -1.59 16.46 -3.84
N GLY A 109 -1.37 17.78 -3.83
CA GLY A 109 -0.82 18.49 -2.69
C GLY A 109 -1.81 18.61 -1.54
N GLU A 110 -1.36 19.17 -0.41
CA GLU A 110 -2.24 19.38 0.75
C GLU A 110 -3.39 20.35 0.46
N GLN A 111 -3.15 21.34 -0.41
CA GLN A 111 -4.14 22.34 -0.78
C GLN A 111 -5.31 21.72 -1.56
N GLU A 112 -5.03 21.04 -2.69
CA GLU A 112 -6.06 20.42 -3.54
C GLU A 112 -6.81 19.32 -2.78
N ALA A 113 -6.07 18.45 -2.09
CA ALA A 113 -6.67 17.38 -1.30
C ALA A 113 -7.48 17.94 -0.12
N GLY A 114 -7.00 19.01 0.52
CA GLY A 114 -7.70 19.68 1.62
C GLY A 114 -8.99 20.34 1.16
N GLN A 115 -8.96 21.05 0.03
CA GLN A 115 -10.15 21.66 -0.58
C GLN A 115 -11.21 20.60 -0.89
N LEU A 116 -10.82 19.50 -1.55
CA LEU A 116 -11.75 18.43 -1.89
C LEU A 116 -12.33 17.73 -0.64
N LEU A 117 -11.50 17.49 0.38
CA LEU A 117 -11.96 16.93 1.65
C LEU A 117 -12.91 17.86 2.39
N GLN A 118 -12.70 19.18 2.31
CA GLN A 118 -13.62 20.16 2.86
C GLN A 118 -14.97 20.09 2.13
N THR A 119 -14.97 20.06 0.79
CA THR A 119 -16.19 19.89 -0.01
C THR A 119 -16.96 18.63 0.37
N PHE A 120 -16.29 17.51 0.71
CA PHE A 120 -16.98 16.29 1.14
C PHE A 120 -17.72 16.42 2.48
N ASN A 121 -17.31 17.36 3.33
CA ASN A 121 -18.01 17.63 4.59
C ASN A 121 -19.24 18.51 4.34
N ASP A 122 -19.18 19.38 3.34
CA ASP A 122 -20.22 20.34 3.01
C ASP A 122 -21.28 19.74 2.06
N ASP A 123 -20.89 18.81 1.20
CA ASP A 123 -21.75 18.17 0.19
C ASP A 123 -21.51 16.64 0.10
N LEU A 124 -22.51 15.88 0.57
CA LEU A 124 -22.50 14.41 0.50
C LEU A 124 -22.65 13.87 -0.92
N GLY A 125 -23.31 14.61 -1.82
CA GLY A 125 -23.43 14.27 -3.24
C GLY A 125 -22.07 14.31 -3.93
N ALA A 126 -21.30 15.38 -3.70
CA ALA A 126 -19.91 15.49 -4.19
C ALA A 126 -19.04 14.32 -3.70
N LYS A 127 -19.18 13.94 -2.43
CA LYS A 127 -18.46 12.78 -1.86
C LYS A 127 -18.86 11.48 -2.56
N TRP A 128 -20.16 11.24 -2.77
CA TRP A 128 -20.63 10.06 -3.48
C TRP A 128 -20.08 10.00 -4.91
N TYR A 129 -20.14 11.12 -5.64
CA TYR A 129 -19.57 11.20 -7.00
C TYR A 129 -18.09 10.96 -7.03
N TRP A 130 -17.34 11.48 -6.07
CA TRP A 130 -15.92 11.21 -5.97
C TRP A 130 -15.64 9.70 -5.81
N HIS A 131 -16.38 9.03 -4.93
CA HIS A 131 -16.25 7.58 -4.76
C HIS A 131 -16.56 6.82 -6.05
N TRP A 132 -17.64 7.17 -6.74
CA TRP A 132 -18.00 6.59 -8.03
C TRP A 132 -16.93 6.84 -9.08
N TYR A 133 -16.46 8.08 -9.21
CA TYR A 133 -15.42 8.48 -10.16
C TYR A 133 -14.11 7.74 -9.90
N CYS A 134 -13.70 7.64 -8.62
CA CYS A 134 -12.52 6.89 -8.26
C CYS A 134 -12.63 5.40 -8.60
N HIS A 135 -13.81 4.79 -8.40
CA HIS A 135 -14.03 3.38 -8.73
C HIS A 135 -13.94 3.12 -10.23
N ASN A 136 -14.51 4.00 -11.06
CA ASN A 136 -14.58 3.80 -12.51
C ASN A 136 -13.31 4.26 -13.26
N VAL A 137 -12.58 5.26 -12.73
CA VAL A 137 -11.49 5.90 -13.49
C VAL A 137 -10.11 5.73 -12.84
N SER A 138 -10.05 5.58 -11.51
CA SER A 138 -8.77 5.55 -10.77
C SER A 138 -8.46 4.21 -10.13
N GLU A 139 -9.03 3.13 -10.66
CA GLU A 139 -8.84 1.77 -10.16
C GLU A 139 -9.20 1.67 -8.66
N GLY A 140 -10.17 2.46 -8.18
CA GLY A 140 -10.66 2.44 -6.80
C GLY A 140 -9.75 3.09 -5.76
N ILE A 141 -8.84 4.00 -6.12
CA ILE A 141 -8.05 4.77 -5.13
C ILE A 141 -8.89 5.92 -4.57
N VAL A 142 -9.58 5.73 -3.45
CA VAL A 142 -10.52 6.76 -2.97
C VAL A 142 -9.85 7.97 -2.30
N SER A 143 -8.61 7.86 -1.81
CA SER A 143 -7.98 8.95 -1.04
C SER A 143 -7.44 10.05 -1.97
N PRO A 144 -7.87 11.32 -1.83
CA PRO A 144 -7.39 12.41 -2.69
C PRO A 144 -5.87 12.60 -2.67
N ARG A 145 -5.23 12.49 -1.51
CA ARG A 145 -3.75 12.59 -1.36
C ARG A 145 -2.98 11.48 -2.08
N LYS A 146 -3.67 10.41 -2.48
CA LYS A 146 -3.08 9.28 -3.22
C LYS A 146 -3.47 9.30 -4.70
N GLN A 147 -4.06 10.41 -5.16
CA GLN A 147 -4.37 10.65 -6.55
C GLN A 147 -3.38 11.62 -7.18
N PRO A 148 -3.22 11.59 -8.50
CA PRO A 148 -2.51 12.63 -9.24
C PRO A 148 -3.13 14.02 -8.99
N SER A 149 -2.31 15.06 -8.89
CA SER A 149 -2.77 16.46 -8.76
C SER A 149 -3.73 16.83 -9.90
N ALA A 150 -3.34 16.54 -11.14
CA ALA A 150 -4.19 16.80 -12.31
C ALA A 150 -5.57 16.10 -12.23
N PHE A 151 -5.64 14.91 -11.64
CA PHE A 151 -6.89 14.16 -11.47
C PHE A 151 -7.81 14.83 -10.45
N VAL A 152 -7.24 15.27 -9.31
CA VAL A 152 -7.99 15.98 -8.26
C VAL A 152 -8.44 17.37 -8.75
N SER A 153 -7.53 18.12 -9.38
CA SER A 153 -7.81 19.46 -9.92
C SER A 153 -8.89 19.42 -11.00
N TRP A 154 -8.88 18.42 -11.89
CA TRP A 154 -9.96 18.24 -12.87
C TRP A 154 -11.31 18.03 -12.19
N PHE A 155 -11.38 17.15 -11.18
CA PHE A 155 -12.63 16.88 -10.47
C PHE A 155 -13.15 18.10 -9.70
N LEU A 156 -12.25 18.89 -9.09
CA LEU A 156 -12.60 20.15 -8.46
C LEU A 156 -13.17 21.16 -9.47
N GLY A 157 -12.63 21.22 -10.70
CA GLY A 157 -13.18 22.04 -11.77
C GLY A 157 -14.62 21.63 -12.13
N VAL A 158 -14.85 20.34 -12.34
CA VAL A 158 -16.18 19.77 -12.65
C VAL A 158 -17.21 20.09 -11.55
N LEU A 159 -16.78 20.05 -10.28
CA LEU A 159 -17.61 20.43 -9.13
C LEU A 159 -17.97 21.92 -9.15
N LEU A 160 -16.99 22.80 -9.38
CA LEU A 160 -17.18 24.25 -9.38
C LEU A 160 -18.07 24.71 -10.55
N ASP A 161 -17.97 24.02 -11.69
CA ASP A 161 -18.81 24.29 -12.86
C ASP A 161 -20.27 23.85 -12.65
N GLY A 162 -20.58 23.11 -11.59
CA GLY A 162 -21.92 22.57 -11.34
C GLY A 162 -22.37 21.53 -12.38
N SER A 163 -21.41 20.94 -13.09
CA SER A 163 -21.67 20.01 -14.20
C SER A 163 -22.01 18.58 -13.76
N LEU A 164 -21.99 18.31 -12.45
CA LEU A 164 -22.39 17.02 -11.91
C LEU A 164 -23.91 16.85 -11.94
N PRO A 165 -24.44 15.68 -12.35
CA PRO A 165 -25.86 15.43 -12.28
C PRO A 165 -26.35 15.48 -10.82
N PRO A 166 -27.63 15.77 -10.54
CA PRO A 166 -28.15 15.62 -9.18
C PRO A 166 -28.15 14.14 -8.77
N VAL A 167 -27.63 13.81 -7.59
CA VAL A 167 -27.79 12.47 -6.99
C VAL A 167 -29.02 12.48 -6.11
N ASP A 168 -29.96 11.59 -6.39
CA ASP A 168 -31.00 11.25 -5.42
C ASP A 168 -30.41 10.32 -4.36
N LEU A 169 -30.14 10.87 -3.18
CA LEU A 169 -29.64 10.14 -2.01
C LEU A 169 -30.76 9.67 -1.08
N SER A 170 -32.00 9.57 -1.58
CA SER A 170 -33.14 9.06 -0.81
C SER A 170 -32.83 7.63 -0.30
N PRO A 171 -32.86 7.40 1.02
CA PRO A 171 -32.56 6.12 1.64
C PRO A 171 -33.62 5.05 1.40
#